data_AF-A0A2U2SLJ9-F1
#
_entry.id   AF-A0A2U2SLJ9-F1
#
_cell.length_a   1.000
_cell.length_b   1.000
_cell.length_c   1.000
_cell.angle_alpha   90.00
_cell.angle_beta   90.00
_cell.angle_gamma   90.00
#
_symmetry.space_group_name_H-M   'P 1'
#
loop_
_entity.id
_entity.type
_entity.pdbx_description
1 polymer ?
#
loop_
_entity_poly.entity_id
_entity_poly.type
_entity_poly.pdbx_seq_one_letter_code
_entity_poly.pdbx_strand_id
1 'polypeptide(L)'
;MKVFGKSNVAEFLGDFVVYRNLMPMDKRLPKLSEIRSRLDLSPNEIPRKHEVSYARVIVELLREARRLEAPKAEIKRLVFIGDTRMSDGGAFDNICQVTGWEGIIFIGSENAEPLEFESLKTPGGQRMVISNRWSALNESEEYNLRRYCAVHEFPIDEATAVILDLDKTTLGARGRNSQVIDQARVEAVRQTVESLLGEAFDLDSFLNSYNQLNHPEFHPFTADNQDYLAYICLILGSGLYDTDKIIREVRGKRLLTFRQFIDQVETHKAQLAPSLQAIHESIYANVQAGDPTPFKAFRYNEYKNTVSRMGFLPDSTPLNILLRQEIVITHEVRTLALDWKQQGALLFGLSDKPDEASVPTAELVEKGYQPLHRTVTHVVGKPQ
;
A
#
# COMPACT_ATOMS: atom_id res chain seq x y z
N MET A 1 -4.69 24.67 4.94
CA MET A 1 -5.26 23.51 4.21
C MET A 1 -6.74 23.74 4.02
N LYS A 2 -7.33 23.24 2.93
CA LYS A 2 -8.78 23.31 2.64
C LYS A 2 -9.26 22.05 1.92
N VAL A 3 -10.58 21.91 1.79
CA VAL A 3 -11.24 20.85 1.02
C VAL A 3 -11.49 21.34 -0.40
N PHE A 4 -11.21 20.51 -1.40
CA PHE A 4 -11.33 20.84 -2.84
C PHE A 4 -12.47 20.06 -3.52
N GLY A 5 -13.48 19.68 -2.75
CA GLY A 5 -14.56 18.78 -3.18
C GLY A 5 -14.18 17.31 -3.04
N LYS A 6 -14.94 16.44 -3.73
CA LYS A 6 -14.73 15.00 -3.76
C LYS A 6 -14.25 14.56 -5.13
N SER A 7 -13.38 13.55 -5.16
CA SER A 7 -12.91 12.90 -6.39
C SER A 7 -12.51 11.45 -6.10
N ASN A 8 -11.94 10.76 -7.09
CA ASN A 8 -11.29 9.46 -6.94
C ASN A 8 -9.91 9.50 -7.63
N VAL A 9 -9.06 8.52 -7.36
CA VAL A 9 -7.71 8.44 -7.95
C VAL A 9 -7.76 8.20 -9.46
N ALA A 10 -8.80 7.50 -9.93
CA ALA A 10 -9.02 7.23 -11.35
C ALA A 10 -9.24 8.51 -12.18
N GLU A 11 -9.54 9.65 -11.57
CA GLU A 11 -9.59 10.96 -12.24
C GLU A 11 -8.28 11.25 -13.01
N PHE A 12 -7.12 11.02 -12.37
CA PHE A 12 -5.83 11.28 -12.99
C PHE A 12 -5.14 10.00 -13.48
N LEU A 13 -5.32 8.86 -12.81
CA LEU A 13 -4.69 7.59 -13.20
C LEU A 13 -5.50 6.73 -14.19
N GLY A 14 -6.81 6.94 -14.32
CA GLY A 14 -7.67 5.94 -14.94
C GLY A 14 -7.51 4.58 -14.25
N ASP A 15 -7.30 3.53 -15.05
CA ASP A 15 -7.01 2.17 -14.56
C ASP A 15 -5.53 1.77 -14.69
N PHE A 16 -4.62 2.74 -14.92
CA PHE A 16 -3.17 2.50 -14.87
C PHE A 16 -2.70 2.38 -13.43
N VAL A 17 -3.16 1.32 -12.77
CA VAL A 17 -2.94 0.99 -11.38
C VAL A 17 -2.65 -0.51 -11.29
N VAL A 18 -1.66 -0.87 -10.48
CA VAL A 18 -1.44 -2.25 -10.03
C VAL A 18 -1.37 -2.30 -8.51
N TYR A 19 -2.03 -3.32 -7.95
CA TYR A 19 -1.92 -3.68 -6.55
C TYR A 19 -0.83 -4.75 -6.35
N ARG A 20 -0.73 -5.28 -5.13
CA ARG A 20 0.35 -6.17 -4.70
C ARG A 20 0.56 -7.39 -5.58
N ASN A 21 -0.50 -7.97 -6.17
CA ASN A 21 -0.39 -9.17 -6.99
C ASN A 21 0.00 -8.88 -8.45
N LEU A 22 0.33 -7.63 -8.79
CA LEU A 22 0.76 -7.21 -10.13
C LEU A 22 -0.28 -7.55 -11.20
N MET A 23 -1.55 -7.45 -10.84
CA MET A 23 -2.69 -7.55 -11.74
C MET A 23 -3.08 -6.14 -12.20
N PRO A 24 -2.85 -5.77 -13.47
CA PRO A 24 -3.25 -4.46 -13.97
C PRO A 24 -4.77 -4.30 -13.93
N MET A 25 -5.22 -3.14 -13.44
CA MET A 25 -6.63 -2.80 -13.45
C MET A 25 -7.12 -2.50 -14.88
N ASP A 26 -6.27 -1.92 -15.72
CA ASP A 26 -6.53 -1.77 -17.14
C ASP A 26 -6.32 -3.09 -17.88
N LYS A 27 -7.42 -3.68 -18.36
CA LYS A 27 -7.43 -4.99 -19.03
C LYS A 27 -6.67 -5.01 -20.37
N ARG A 28 -6.26 -3.86 -20.90
CA ARG A 28 -5.43 -3.75 -22.11
C ARG A 28 -3.96 -4.03 -21.82
N LEU A 29 -3.53 -3.93 -20.56
CA LEU A 29 -2.19 -4.27 -20.13
C LEU A 29 -2.05 -5.78 -19.91
N PRO A 30 -0.88 -6.36 -20.19
CA PRO A 30 -0.69 -7.79 -20.06
C PRO A 30 -0.70 -8.21 -18.58
N LYS A 31 -1.31 -9.36 -18.31
CA LYS A 31 -1.31 -9.98 -16.99
C LYS A 31 0.08 -10.51 -16.65
N LEU A 32 0.38 -10.66 -15.36
CA LEU A 32 1.62 -11.28 -14.90
C LEU A 32 1.85 -12.65 -15.57
N SER A 33 0.81 -13.48 -15.70
CA SER A 33 0.86 -14.78 -16.37
C SER A 33 1.36 -14.72 -17.82
N GLU A 34 1.11 -13.62 -18.53
CA GLU A 34 1.45 -13.44 -19.95
C GLU A 34 2.88 -12.90 -20.14
N ILE A 35 3.46 -12.28 -19.10
CA ILE A 35 4.81 -11.70 -19.15
C ILE A 35 5.86 -12.55 -18.40
N ARG A 36 5.43 -13.50 -17.55
CA ARG A 36 6.31 -14.37 -16.74
C ARG A 36 7.46 -15.00 -17.52
N SER A 37 7.15 -15.67 -18.64
CA SER A 37 8.15 -16.36 -19.45
C SER A 37 9.16 -15.40 -20.08
N ARG A 38 8.73 -14.19 -20.44
CA ARG A 38 9.62 -13.14 -20.99
C ARG A 38 10.57 -12.56 -19.93
N LEU A 39 10.19 -12.64 -18.66
CA LEU A 39 10.90 -12.06 -17.53
C LEU A 39 11.68 -13.06 -16.68
N ASP A 40 11.69 -14.35 -17.09
CA ASP A 40 12.34 -15.45 -16.38
C ASP A 40 11.88 -15.57 -14.91
N LEU A 41 10.57 -15.41 -14.69
CA LEU A 41 9.95 -15.53 -13.37
C LEU A 41 9.51 -16.97 -13.11
N SER A 42 9.66 -17.42 -11.86
CA SER A 42 9.24 -18.78 -11.49
C SER A 42 7.72 -18.94 -11.62
N PRO A 43 7.23 -20.17 -11.89
CA PRO A 43 5.81 -20.47 -11.82
C PRO A 43 5.25 -20.07 -10.45
N ASN A 44 4.12 -19.37 -10.42
CA ASN A 44 3.42 -18.89 -9.23
C ASN A 44 4.14 -17.82 -8.38
N GLU A 45 5.33 -17.35 -8.78
CA GLU A 45 6.03 -16.27 -8.06
C GLU A 45 5.26 -14.94 -8.18
N ILE A 46 5.04 -14.22 -7.09
CA ILE A 46 4.53 -12.85 -7.14
C ILE A 46 5.62 -11.96 -6.58
N PRO A 47 6.42 -11.29 -7.45
CA PRO A 47 7.50 -10.43 -7.01
C PRO A 47 7.06 -9.35 -6.02
N ARG A 48 7.93 -9.02 -5.06
CA ARG A 48 7.70 -7.97 -4.05
C ARG A 48 8.35 -6.65 -4.45
N LYS A 49 7.78 -5.54 -4.00
CA LYS A 49 8.21 -4.18 -4.35
C LYS A 49 9.72 -3.89 -4.14
N HIS A 50 10.35 -4.56 -3.17
CA HIS A 50 11.79 -4.44 -2.91
C HIS A 50 12.68 -5.31 -3.82
N GLU A 51 12.10 -6.24 -4.59
CA GLU A 51 12.82 -7.18 -5.43
C GLU A 51 13.05 -6.62 -6.84
N VAL A 52 14.16 -7.02 -7.48
CA VAL A 52 14.46 -6.62 -8.86
C VAL A 52 13.47 -7.24 -9.86
N SER A 53 12.95 -8.43 -9.59
CA SER A 53 11.91 -9.09 -10.39
C SER A 53 10.62 -8.25 -10.47
N TYR A 54 10.26 -7.55 -9.39
CA TYR A 54 9.13 -6.61 -9.38
C TYR A 54 9.38 -5.44 -10.32
N ALA A 55 10.58 -4.83 -10.25
CA ALA A 55 10.94 -3.74 -11.14
C ALA A 55 10.87 -4.15 -12.62
N ARG A 56 11.31 -5.37 -12.97
CA ARG A 56 11.18 -5.90 -14.34
C ARG A 56 9.72 -5.97 -14.80
N VAL A 57 8.81 -6.42 -13.93
CA VAL A 57 7.36 -6.43 -14.23
C VAL A 57 6.83 -5.01 -14.43
N ILE A 58 7.11 -4.10 -13.50
CA ILE A 58 6.65 -2.71 -13.60
C ILE A 58 7.16 -2.03 -14.87
N VAL A 59 8.43 -2.24 -15.25
CA VAL A 59 9.01 -1.69 -16.48
C VAL A 59 8.26 -2.17 -17.72
N GLU A 60 7.93 -3.45 -17.82
CA GLU A 60 7.14 -3.95 -18.95
C GLU A 60 5.75 -3.34 -18.97
N LEU A 61 5.08 -3.22 -17.81
CA LEU A 61 3.77 -2.58 -17.74
C LEU A 61 3.81 -1.10 -18.11
N LEU A 62 4.82 -0.36 -17.68
CA LEU A 62 5.02 1.04 -18.07
C LEU A 62 5.25 1.19 -19.58
N ARG A 63 6.05 0.29 -20.18
CA ARG A 63 6.27 0.28 -21.63
C ARG A 63 4.98 0.00 -22.40
N GLU A 64 4.19 -0.99 -21.99
CA GLU A 64 2.91 -1.27 -22.63
C GLU A 64 1.90 -0.14 -22.42
N ALA A 65 1.83 0.45 -21.22
CA ALA A 65 0.99 1.60 -20.95
C ALA A 65 1.37 2.81 -21.81
N ARG A 66 2.68 3.07 -21.97
CA ARG A 66 3.17 4.12 -22.89
C ARG A 66 2.79 3.83 -24.34
N ARG A 67 2.90 2.58 -24.80
CA ARG A 67 2.47 2.19 -26.15
C ARG A 67 0.97 2.40 -26.38
N LEU A 68 0.15 2.24 -25.35
CA LEU A 68 -1.30 2.48 -25.43
C LEU A 68 -1.64 3.98 -25.53
N GLU A 69 -1.00 4.84 -24.73
CA GLU A 69 -1.29 6.29 -24.73
C GLU A 69 -0.59 7.06 -25.85
N ALA A 70 0.66 6.73 -26.15
CA ALA A 70 1.50 7.42 -27.11
C ALA A 70 2.45 6.43 -27.82
N PRO A 71 2.00 5.68 -28.84
CA PRO A 71 2.75 4.60 -29.48
C PRO A 71 4.13 4.97 -30.05
N LYS A 72 4.35 6.27 -30.32
CA LYS A 72 5.62 6.78 -30.88
C LYS A 72 6.61 7.27 -29.82
N ALA A 73 6.17 7.40 -28.57
CA ALA A 73 7.00 7.91 -27.49
C ALA A 73 7.62 6.75 -26.70
N GLU A 74 8.85 6.96 -26.23
CA GLU A 74 9.58 6.01 -25.39
C GLU A 74 9.88 6.65 -24.05
N ILE A 75 9.71 5.88 -22.97
CA ILE A 75 10.09 6.33 -21.63
C ILE A 75 11.61 6.36 -21.54
N LYS A 76 12.14 7.49 -21.05
CA LYS A 76 13.57 7.74 -20.80
C LYS A 76 13.83 8.24 -19.38
N ARG A 77 12.78 8.68 -18.70
CA ARG A 77 12.83 9.35 -17.39
C ARG A 77 11.77 8.77 -16.46
N LEU A 78 12.11 8.70 -15.19
CA LEU A 78 11.21 8.27 -14.12
C LEU A 78 11.10 9.35 -13.05
N VAL A 79 9.87 9.71 -12.70
CA VAL A 79 9.57 10.35 -11.42
C VAL A 79 8.80 9.37 -10.55
N PHE A 80 9.17 9.26 -9.28
CA PHE A 80 8.44 8.46 -8.30
C PHE A 80 8.02 9.34 -7.12
N ILE A 81 6.74 9.30 -6.74
CA ILE A 81 6.22 10.00 -5.55
C ILE A 81 5.76 8.95 -4.54
N GLY A 82 6.34 8.97 -3.33
CA GLY A 82 6.05 8.00 -2.27
C GLY A 82 6.20 8.58 -0.86
N ASP A 83 6.01 7.75 0.16
CA ASP A 83 6.08 8.13 1.58
C ASP A 83 7.24 7.49 2.34
N THR A 84 7.90 6.47 1.77
CA THR A 84 8.96 5.72 2.45
C THR A 84 10.26 5.65 1.65
N ARG A 85 11.36 6.03 2.29
CA ARG A 85 12.70 5.87 1.70
C ARG A 85 13.05 4.41 1.41
N MET A 86 12.62 3.48 2.28
CA MET A 86 12.99 2.07 2.16
C MET A 86 12.19 1.35 1.07
N SER A 87 10.85 1.40 1.09
CA SER A 87 10.02 0.67 0.12
C SER A 87 9.99 1.39 -1.23
N ASP A 88 9.57 2.66 -1.25
CA ASP A 88 9.45 3.42 -2.50
C ASP A 88 10.81 3.73 -3.11
N GLY A 89 11.78 4.13 -2.28
CA GLY A 89 13.15 4.35 -2.73
C GLY A 89 13.82 3.10 -3.29
N GLY A 90 13.60 1.94 -2.67
CA GLY A 90 14.11 0.66 -3.19
C GLY A 90 13.48 0.27 -4.53
N ALA A 91 12.16 0.39 -4.65
CA ALA A 91 11.47 0.12 -5.92
C ALA A 91 11.93 1.04 -7.04
N PHE A 92 12.04 2.34 -6.76
CA PHE A 92 12.54 3.34 -7.68
C PHE A 92 13.96 3.03 -8.16
N ASP A 93 14.88 2.71 -7.23
CA ASP A 93 16.26 2.37 -7.58
C ASP A 93 16.32 1.12 -8.47
N ASN A 94 15.57 0.08 -8.12
CA ASN A 94 15.51 -1.14 -8.93
C ASN A 94 14.98 -0.86 -10.35
N ILE A 95 13.95 -0.02 -10.50
CA ILE A 95 13.42 0.36 -11.81
C ILE A 95 14.46 1.14 -12.61
N CYS A 96 15.12 2.13 -12.00
CA CYS A 96 16.18 2.91 -12.66
C CYS A 96 17.36 2.00 -13.06
N GLN A 97 17.75 1.05 -12.21
CA GLN A 97 18.83 0.11 -12.50
C GLN A 97 18.49 -0.84 -13.65
N VAL A 98 17.26 -1.35 -13.72
CA VAL A 98 16.80 -2.24 -14.79
C VAL A 98 16.72 -1.52 -16.14
N THR A 99 16.41 -0.22 -16.14
CA THR A 99 16.12 0.56 -17.36
C THR A 99 17.27 1.44 -17.83
N GLY A 100 18.13 1.89 -16.92
CA GLY A 100 19.06 2.99 -17.15
C GLY A 100 18.39 4.37 -17.26
N TRP A 101 17.10 4.51 -16.91
CA TRP A 101 16.41 5.80 -16.96
C TRP A 101 16.97 6.78 -15.94
N GLU A 102 16.99 8.05 -16.31
CA GLU A 102 17.28 9.13 -15.36
C GLU A 102 16.08 9.29 -14.42
N GLY A 103 16.34 9.34 -13.12
CA GLY A 103 15.31 9.27 -12.10
C GLY A 103 15.33 10.42 -11.09
N ILE A 104 14.14 10.84 -10.66
CA ILE A 104 13.92 11.63 -9.45
C ILE A 104 12.86 10.95 -8.59
N ILE A 105 13.15 10.70 -7.32
CA ILE A 105 12.13 10.26 -6.34
C ILE A 105 11.86 11.37 -5.32
N PHE A 106 10.59 11.59 -5.00
CA PHE A 106 10.15 12.40 -3.88
C PHE A 106 9.59 11.51 -2.76
N ILE A 107 10.06 11.72 -1.54
CA ILE A 107 9.57 11.06 -0.32
C ILE A 107 8.93 12.11 0.59
N GLY A 108 7.63 11.98 0.83
CA GLY A 108 6.86 12.86 1.72
C GLY A 108 6.51 12.21 3.05
N SER A 109 6.80 12.87 4.17
CA SER A 109 6.31 12.46 5.49
C SER A 109 6.05 13.66 6.37
N GLU A 110 4.80 14.11 6.43
CA GLU A 110 4.46 15.35 7.11
C GLU A 110 4.69 15.29 8.63
N ASN A 111 5.22 16.35 9.21
CA ASN A 111 5.36 16.48 10.66
C ASN A 111 5.26 17.95 11.09
N ALA A 112 5.38 18.22 12.40
CA ALA A 112 5.27 19.57 12.95
C ALA A 112 6.60 20.35 12.94
N GLU A 113 7.72 19.71 12.65
CA GLU A 113 9.05 20.33 12.62
C GLU A 113 9.15 21.38 11.50
N PRO A 114 10.10 22.35 11.57
CA PRO A 114 10.33 23.32 10.50
C PRO A 114 10.45 22.68 9.11
N LEU A 115 10.08 23.41 8.05
CA LEU A 115 10.12 22.88 6.68
C LEU A 115 11.49 22.28 6.36
N GLU A 116 11.47 21.03 5.93
CA GLU A 116 12.62 20.29 5.44
C GLU A 116 12.40 19.97 3.96
N PHE A 117 13.39 20.30 3.14
CA PHE A 117 13.46 19.97 1.73
C PHE A 117 14.91 19.63 1.42
N GLU A 118 15.22 18.33 1.47
CA GLU A 118 16.58 17.84 1.31
C GLU A 118 16.75 17.14 -0.04
N SER A 119 17.82 17.48 -0.76
CA SER A 119 18.22 16.78 -1.98
C SER A 119 19.39 15.86 -1.66
N LEU A 120 19.17 14.57 -1.83
CA LEU A 120 20.12 13.49 -1.60
C LEU A 120 20.34 12.66 -2.87
N LYS A 121 21.28 11.72 -2.77
CA LYS A 121 21.43 10.63 -3.72
C LYS A 121 20.84 9.35 -3.16
N THR A 122 20.16 8.59 -4.01
CA THR A 122 19.77 7.21 -3.67
C THR A 122 21.00 6.31 -3.64
N PRO A 123 20.93 5.13 -3.01
CA PRO A 123 21.96 4.10 -3.17
C PRO A 123 22.29 3.78 -4.64
N GLY A 124 21.29 3.81 -5.52
CA GLY A 124 21.46 3.69 -6.98
C GLY A 124 22.06 4.90 -7.70
N GLY A 125 22.42 5.98 -6.99
CA GLY A 125 23.04 7.19 -7.56
C GLY A 125 22.08 8.19 -8.20
N GLN A 126 20.78 7.91 -8.16
CA GLN A 126 19.71 8.77 -8.69
C GLN A 126 19.39 9.91 -7.71
N ARG A 127 18.59 10.89 -8.14
CA ARG A 127 18.21 12.04 -7.28
C ARG A 127 17.05 11.66 -6.37
N MET A 128 17.16 11.99 -5.09
CA MET A 128 16.10 11.83 -4.09
C MET A 128 15.82 13.17 -3.43
N VAL A 129 14.56 13.55 -3.37
CA VAL A 129 14.07 14.69 -2.60
C VAL A 129 13.29 14.16 -1.42
N ILE A 130 13.67 14.56 -0.21
CA ILE A 130 12.93 14.24 1.02
C ILE A 130 12.30 15.52 1.54
N SER A 131 11.02 15.46 1.90
CA SER A 131 10.37 16.59 2.55
C SER A 131 9.41 16.16 3.64
N ASN A 132 9.37 16.98 4.70
CA ASN A 132 8.38 16.87 5.76
C ASN A 132 7.10 17.67 5.48
N ARG A 133 6.85 18.07 4.23
CA ARG A 133 5.61 18.74 3.80
C ARG A 133 5.18 18.25 2.43
N TRP A 134 3.94 17.79 2.30
CA TRP A 134 3.40 17.46 0.97
C TRP A 134 3.26 18.69 0.06
N SER A 135 3.16 19.89 0.65
CA SER A 135 3.20 21.16 -0.08
C SER A 135 4.52 21.43 -0.82
N ALA A 136 5.58 20.66 -0.56
CA ALA A 136 6.82 20.71 -1.31
C ALA A 136 6.74 20.03 -2.68
N LEU A 137 5.61 19.46 -3.08
CA LEU A 137 5.43 18.95 -4.44
C LEU A 137 5.30 20.08 -5.46
N ASN A 138 4.44 21.07 -5.18
CA ASN A 138 4.08 22.13 -6.12
C ASN A 138 3.74 23.49 -5.49
N GLU A 139 3.49 23.57 -4.17
CA GLU A 139 2.91 24.78 -3.56
C GLU A 139 3.95 25.75 -2.97
N SER A 140 5.08 25.25 -2.49
CA SER A 140 6.11 26.14 -1.90
C SER A 140 6.84 26.93 -2.99
N GLU A 141 6.78 28.26 -2.95
CA GLU A 141 7.44 29.13 -3.94
C GLU A 141 8.97 29.00 -3.97
N GLU A 142 9.57 28.78 -2.80
CA GLU A 142 11.02 28.69 -2.64
C GLU A 142 11.56 27.28 -2.96
N TYR A 143 10.91 26.24 -2.44
CA TYR A 143 11.41 24.86 -2.51
C TYR A 143 10.29 23.88 -2.83
N ASN A 144 10.17 23.52 -4.11
CA ASN A 144 9.27 22.46 -4.53
C ASN A 144 9.87 21.55 -5.61
N LEU A 145 9.29 20.36 -5.76
CA LEU A 145 9.74 19.34 -6.71
C LEU A 145 9.68 19.82 -8.16
N ARG A 146 8.65 20.58 -8.55
CA ARG A 146 8.54 21.13 -9.91
C ARG A 146 9.71 22.05 -10.25
N ARG A 147 10.07 22.94 -9.32
CA ARG A 147 11.22 23.83 -9.44
C ARG A 147 12.53 23.05 -9.43
N TYR A 148 12.64 22.04 -8.57
CA TYR A 148 13.78 21.14 -8.52
C TYR A 148 14.02 20.47 -9.88
N CYS A 149 12.97 19.93 -10.51
CA CYS A 149 13.05 19.34 -11.85
C CYS A 149 13.54 20.37 -12.89
N ALA A 150 13.00 21.59 -12.86
CA ALA A 150 13.40 22.65 -13.79
C ALA A 150 14.87 23.08 -13.65
N VAL A 151 15.35 23.28 -12.41
CA VAL A 151 16.74 23.66 -12.13
C VAL A 151 17.73 22.56 -12.53
N HIS A 152 17.31 21.30 -12.45
CA HIS A 152 18.12 20.15 -12.85
C HIS A 152 17.91 19.72 -14.29
N GLU A 153 17.28 20.56 -15.12
CA GLU A 153 17.03 20.30 -16.55
C GLU A 153 16.36 18.93 -16.80
N PHE A 154 15.44 18.56 -15.90
CA PHE A 154 14.66 17.33 -15.97
C PHE A 154 13.25 17.63 -16.48
N PRO A 155 13.01 17.59 -17.81
CA PRO A 155 11.70 17.93 -18.36
C PRO A 155 10.68 16.81 -18.08
N ILE A 156 9.43 17.24 -17.92
CA ILE A 156 8.29 16.36 -17.76
C ILE A 156 7.47 16.42 -19.04
N ASP A 157 7.50 15.34 -19.81
CA ASP A 157 6.92 15.25 -21.16
C ASP A 157 6.52 13.79 -21.50
N GLU A 158 6.25 13.50 -22.78
CA GLU A 158 5.90 12.16 -23.25
C GLU A 158 6.98 11.09 -23.07
N ALA A 159 8.23 11.48 -22.78
CA ALA A 159 9.30 10.56 -22.46
C ALA A 159 9.47 10.32 -20.94
N THR A 160 8.58 10.89 -20.12
CA THR A 160 8.60 10.74 -18.66
C THR A 160 7.46 9.82 -18.20
N ALA A 161 7.79 8.83 -17.36
CA ALA A 161 6.83 8.08 -16.56
C ALA A 161 6.83 8.61 -15.14
N VAL A 162 5.64 8.78 -14.56
CA VAL A 162 5.42 9.23 -13.18
C VAL A 162 4.70 8.12 -12.44
N ILE A 163 5.38 7.55 -11.46
CA ILE A 163 4.82 6.56 -10.56
C ILE A 163 4.31 7.26 -9.29
N LEU A 164 3.06 6.98 -8.93
CA LEU A 164 2.45 7.44 -7.70
C LEU A 164 2.20 6.22 -6.80
N ASP A 165 2.81 6.20 -5.62
CA ASP A 165 2.38 5.30 -4.57
C ASP A 165 0.96 5.67 -4.11
N LEU A 166 0.12 4.68 -3.84
CA LEU A 166 -1.27 4.92 -3.45
C LEU A 166 -1.42 5.11 -1.94
N ASP A 167 -1.06 4.11 -1.14
CA ASP A 167 -1.33 4.07 0.29
C ASP A 167 -0.37 4.97 1.07
N LYS A 168 -0.90 5.92 1.83
CA LYS A 168 -0.11 6.91 2.60
C LYS A 168 0.62 7.94 1.74
N THR A 169 0.37 7.95 0.43
CA THR A 169 0.89 8.95 -0.51
C THR A 169 -0.26 9.64 -1.24
N THR A 170 -0.86 8.98 -2.23
CA THR A 170 -2.00 9.51 -2.98
C THR A 170 -3.29 9.53 -2.15
N LEU A 171 -3.51 8.47 -1.38
CA LEU A 171 -4.59 8.32 -0.40
C LEU A 171 -4.00 8.35 1.00
N GLY A 172 -4.52 9.26 1.82
CA GLY A 172 -4.16 9.36 3.24
C GLY A 172 -2.71 9.71 3.51
N ALA A 173 -2.21 10.80 2.92
CA ALA A 173 -0.85 11.33 3.09
C ALA A 173 -0.19 11.05 4.45
N ARG A 174 1.01 10.49 4.44
CA ARG A 174 1.78 10.16 5.63
C ARG A 174 2.03 11.38 6.50
N GLY A 175 1.80 11.19 7.79
CA GLY A 175 1.93 12.25 8.80
C GLY A 175 0.78 13.26 8.83
N ARG A 176 -0.17 13.16 7.88
CA ARG A 176 -1.34 14.04 7.80
C ARG A 176 -2.66 13.27 8.03
N ASN A 177 -2.85 12.18 7.29
CA ASN A 177 -4.11 11.41 7.27
C ASN A 177 -3.90 9.88 7.30
N SER A 178 -2.66 9.39 7.22
CA SER A 178 -2.36 7.96 7.16
C SER A 178 -2.89 7.13 8.33
N GLN A 179 -3.09 7.74 9.51
CA GLN A 179 -3.67 7.01 10.66
C GLN A 179 -5.04 6.41 10.38
N VAL A 180 -5.83 6.99 9.47
CA VAL A 180 -7.18 6.49 9.16
C VAL A 180 -7.11 5.18 8.38
N ILE A 181 -6.09 5.02 7.52
CA ILE A 181 -5.81 3.76 6.83
C ILE A 181 -5.41 2.68 7.85
N ASP A 182 -4.54 3.01 8.80
CA ASP A 182 -4.11 2.08 9.84
C ASP A 182 -5.29 1.66 10.74
N GLN A 183 -6.16 2.60 11.11
CA GLN A 183 -7.39 2.33 11.86
C GLN A 183 -8.36 1.43 11.07
N ALA A 184 -8.52 1.63 9.76
CA ALA A 184 -9.36 0.79 8.92
C ALA A 184 -8.88 -0.67 8.94
N ARG A 185 -7.56 -0.87 8.93
CA ARG A 185 -6.95 -2.20 9.02
C ARG A 185 -7.17 -2.84 10.38
N VAL A 186 -6.89 -2.13 11.47
CA VAL A 186 -7.10 -2.65 12.85
C VAL A 186 -8.57 -3.01 13.07
N GLU A 187 -9.49 -2.15 12.62
CA GLU A 187 -10.93 -2.38 12.71
C GLU A 187 -11.37 -3.60 11.89
N ALA A 188 -10.79 -3.81 10.71
CA ALA A 188 -11.06 -5.00 9.92
C ALA A 188 -10.59 -6.27 10.61
N VAL A 189 -9.43 -6.26 11.26
CA VAL A 189 -8.98 -7.38 12.08
C VAL A 189 -10.02 -7.65 13.18
N ARG A 190 -10.40 -6.62 13.94
CA ARG A 190 -11.41 -6.72 15.01
C ARG A 190 -12.71 -7.35 14.54
N GLN A 191 -13.33 -6.79 13.49
CA GLN A 191 -14.60 -7.29 12.95
C GLN A 191 -14.49 -8.74 12.45
N THR A 192 -13.36 -9.08 11.82
CA THR A 192 -13.09 -10.45 11.39
C THR A 192 -13.13 -11.36 12.60
N VAL A 193 -12.39 -11.04 13.65
CA VAL A 193 -12.32 -11.90 14.84
C VAL A 193 -13.66 -11.98 15.60
N GLU A 194 -14.34 -10.85 15.83
CA GLU A 194 -15.65 -10.81 16.48
C GLU A 194 -16.69 -11.65 15.76
N SER A 195 -16.75 -11.55 14.42
CA SER A 195 -17.69 -12.34 13.61
C SER A 195 -17.44 -13.85 13.67
N LEU A 196 -16.23 -14.26 14.05
CA LEU A 196 -15.77 -15.65 14.01
C LEU A 196 -15.80 -16.33 15.38
N LEU A 197 -15.56 -15.57 16.45
CA LEU A 197 -15.48 -16.06 17.83
C LEU A 197 -16.70 -15.71 18.69
N GLY A 198 -17.54 -14.75 18.26
CA GLY A 198 -18.75 -14.34 18.99
C GLY A 198 -18.44 -13.70 20.35
N GLU A 199 -19.40 -13.78 21.28
CA GLU A 199 -19.30 -13.14 22.62
C GLU A 199 -18.20 -13.73 23.53
N ALA A 200 -17.64 -14.89 23.17
CA ALA A 200 -16.55 -15.52 23.93
C ALA A 200 -15.17 -14.88 23.66
N PHE A 201 -15.10 -13.91 22.76
CA PHE A 201 -13.85 -13.27 22.38
C PHE A 201 -13.47 -12.10 23.29
N ASP A 202 -12.26 -12.16 23.84
CA ASP A 202 -11.66 -11.06 24.58
C ASP A 202 -10.95 -10.10 23.62
N LEU A 203 -11.66 -9.04 23.22
CA LEU A 203 -11.14 -7.99 22.35
C LEU A 203 -9.95 -7.24 22.97
N ASP A 204 -9.97 -6.99 24.28
CA ASP A 204 -8.91 -6.24 24.94
C ASP A 204 -7.62 -7.06 24.96
N SER A 205 -7.71 -8.35 25.25
CA SER A 205 -6.59 -9.28 25.14
C SER A 205 -6.02 -9.31 23.72
N PHE A 206 -6.88 -9.39 22.70
CA PHE A 206 -6.45 -9.35 21.31
C PHE A 206 -5.69 -8.07 20.95
N LEU A 207 -6.25 -6.90 21.27
CA LEU A 207 -5.64 -5.61 20.96
C LEU A 207 -4.32 -5.43 21.70
N ASN A 208 -4.22 -5.91 22.95
CA ASN A 208 -2.98 -5.92 23.71
C ASN A 208 -1.90 -6.76 23.00
N SER A 209 -2.22 -7.99 22.58
CA SER A 209 -1.28 -8.85 21.84
C SER A 209 -0.90 -8.22 20.50
N TYR A 210 -1.85 -7.63 19.78
CA TYR A 210 -1.59 -6.97 18.51
C TYR A 210 -0.62 -5.80 18.67
N ASN A 211 -0.89 -4.91 19.63
CA ASN A 211 -0.04 -3.75 19.89
C ASN A 211 1.38 -4.15 20.32
N GLN A 212 1.52 -5.23 21.10
CA GLN A 212 2.83 -5.74 21.51
C GLN A 212 3.60 -6.38 20.35
N LEU A 213 2.94 -7.21 19.55
CA LEU A 213 3.58 -8.00 18.49
C LEU A 213 3.77 -7.23 17.17
N ASN A 214 3.14 -6.06 17.01
CA ASN A 214 3.33 -5.16 15.86
C ASN A 214 4.58 -4.27 15.98
N HIS A 215 5.55 -4.64 16.83
CA HIS A 215 6.79 -3.91 17.01
C HIS A 215 7.92 -4.49 16.14
N PRO A 216 8.87 -3.68 15.62
CA PRO A 216 10.00 -4.15 14.80
C PRO A 216 10.79 -5.32 15.38
N GLU A 217 10.84 -5.44 16.72
CA GLU A 217 11.45 -6.57 17.43
C GLU A 217 10.90 -7.93 16.96
N PHE A 218 9.60 -7.99 16.64
CA PHE A 218 8.91 -9.22 16.28
C PHE A 218 8.80 -9.42 14.76
N HIS A 219 9.28 -8.48 13.93
CA HIS A 219 9.23 -8.61 12.47
C HIS A 219 9.92 -9.87 11.93
N PRO A 220 11.05 -10.36 12.48
CA PRO A 220 11.62 -11.64 12.06
C PRO A 220 10.66 -12.83 12.26
N PHE A 221 9.84 -12.79 13.31
CA PHE A 221 8.86 -13.83 13.62
C PHE A 221 7.59 -13.69 12.77
N THR A 222 7.05 -12.46 12.66
CA THR A 222 5.82 -12.17 11.90
C THR A 222 6.06 -11.96 10.41
N ALA A 223 7.32 -11.99 9.96
CA ALA A 223 7.75 -11.62 8.61
C ALA A 223 7.28 -10.22 8.16
N ASP A 224 7.05 -9.30 9.11
CA ASP A 224 6.39 -8.00 8.87
C ASP A 224 5.08 -8.16 8.06
N ASN A 225 4.35 -9.26 8.31
CA ASN A 225 3.15 -9.62 7.58
C ASN A 225 1.92 -9.48 8.49
N GLN A 226 1.00 -8.62 8.08
CA GLN A 226 -0.19 -8.30 8.84
C GLN A 226 -1.20 -9.47 8.88
N ASP A 227 -1.24 -10.35 7.88
CA ASP A 227 -2.03 -11.60 7.96
C ASP A 227 -1.51 -12.51 9.06
N TYR A 228 -0.18 -12.63 9.15
CA TYR A 228 0.49 -13.48 10.14
C TYR A 228 0.25 -12.94 11.55
N LEU A 229 0.41 -11.62 11.74
CA LEU A 229 0.12 -10.95 13.00
C LEU A 229 -1.35 -11.13 13.41
N ALA A 230 -2.29 -10.85 12.50
CA ALA A 230 -3.73 -11.00 12.77
C ALA A 230 -4.09 -12.45 13.17
N TYR A 231 -3.50 -13.44 12.49
CA TYR A 231 -3.67 -14.85 12.84
C TYR A 231 -3.07 -15.20 14.20
N ILE A 232 -1.84 -14.75 14.50
CA ILE A 232 -1.20 -14.99 15.80
C ILE A 232 -2.09 -14.44 16.92
N CYS A 233 -2.55 -13.19 16.78
CA CYS A 233 -3.42 -12.56 17.77
C CYS A 233 -4.78 -13.28 17.88
N LEU A 234 -5.32 -13.83 16.79
CA LEU A 234 -6.55 -14.63 16.82
C LEU A 234 -6.36 -15.90 17.65
N ILE A 235 -5.25 -16.61 17.47
CA ILE A 235 -4.94 -17.81 18.24
C ILE A 235 -4.68 -17.47 19.71
N LEU A 236 -3.95 -16.39 20.00
CA LEU A 236 -3.73 -15.92 21.37
C LEU A 236 -5.05 -15.55 22.05
N GLY A 237 -5.92 -14.81 21.35
CA GLY A 237 -7.24 -14.40 21.84
C GLY A 237 -8.21 -15.57 22.05
N SER A 238 -7.95 -16.74 21.45
CA SER A 238 -8.72 -17.96 21.71
C SER A 238 -8.36 -18.65 23.04
N GLY A 239 -7.26 -18.23 23.68
CA GLY A 239 -6.75 -18.84 24.90
C GLY A 239 -5.95 -20.13 24.67
N LEU A 240 -5.73 -20.57 23.42
CA LEU A 240 -4.92 -21.75 23.12
C LEU A 240 -3.47 -21.60 23.60
N TYR A 241 -2.93 -20.38 23.49
CA TYR A 241 -1.60 -20.03 23.97
C TYR A 241 -1.62 -18.73 24.77
N ASP A 242 -0.72 -18.67 25.75
CA ASP A 242 -0.46 -17.47 26.54
C ASP A 242 0.47 -16.50 25.80
N THR A 243 0.08 -15.23 25.73
CA THR A 243 0.83 -14.18 25.01
C THR A 243 2.25 -14.01 25.57
N ASP A 244 2.41 -13.97 26.89
CA ASP A 244 3.72 -13.79 27.53
C ASP A 244 4.65 -14.98 27.28
N LYS A 245 4.09 -16.20 27.21
CA LYS A 245 4.83 -17.40 26.83
C LYS A 245 5.34 -17.30 25.39
N ILE A 246 4.50 -16.92 24.43
CA ILE A 246 4.91 -16.77 23.02
C ILE A 246 5.99 -15.70 22.89
N ILE A 247 5.82 -14.54 23.53
CA ILE A 247 6.84 -13.48 23.53
C ILE A 247 8.18 -13.98 24.08
N ARG A 248 8.17 -14.74 25.18
CA ARG A 248 9.40 -15.34 25.76
C ARG A 248 10.03 -16.37 24.83
N GLU A 249 9.24 -17.13 24.08
CA GLU A 249 9.77 -18.11 23.11
C GLU A 249 10.39 -17.44 21.90
N VAL A 250 9.80 -16.36 21.39
CA VAL A 250 10.37 -15.56 20.29
C VAL A 250 11.67 -14.88 20.74
N ARG A 251 11.66 -14.17 21.88
CA ARG A 251 12.86 -13.54 22.45
C ARG A 251 13.95 -14.54 22.79
N GLY A 252 13.55 -15.71 23.28
CA GLY A 252 14.45 -16.84 23.56
C GLY A 252 14.91 -17.62 22.33
N LYS A 253 14.56 -17.18 21.11
CA LYS A 253 14.92 -17.81 19.82
C LYS A 253 14.46 -19.27 19.69
N ARG A 254 13.39 -19.66 20.40
CA ARG A 254 12.76 -21.00 20.33
C ARG A 254 11.62 -21.03 19.32
N LEU A 255 10.98 -19.89 19.08
CA LEU A 255 9.95 -19.72 18.07
C LEU A 255 10.39 -18.59 17.12
N LEU A 256 10.96 -18.95 15.98
CA LEU A 256 11.65 -18.02 15.09
C LEU A 256 10.79 -17.54 13.94
N THR A 257 9.79 -18.32 13.52
CA THR A 257 9.02 -18.03 12.31
C THR A 257 7.54 -18.27 12.53
N PHE A 258 6.71 -17.52 11.81
CA PHE A 258 5.27 -17.77 11.71
C PHE A 258 4.95 -19.22 11.31
N ARG A 259 5.75 -19.81 10.42
CA ARG A 259 5.57 -21.20 9.97
C ARG A 259 5.63 -22.18 11.14
N GLN A 260 6.62 -22.03 12.02
CA GLN A 260 6.72 -22.85 13.23
C GLN A 260 5.51 -22.67 14.15
N PHE A 261 5.00 -21.44 14.28
CA PHE A 261 3.83 -21.17 15.12
C PHE A 261 2.57 -21.82 14.57
N ILE A 262 2.27 -21.65 13.27
CA ILE A 262 1.06 -22.21 12.68
C ILE A 262 1.09 -23.75 12.63
N ASP A 263 2.27 -24.36 12.48
CA ASP A 263 2.45 -25.82 12.59
C ASP A 263 2.19 -26.32 14.01
N GLN A 264 2.59 -25.55 15.04
CA GLN A 264 2.23 -25.89 16.42
C GLN A 264 0.72 -25.82 16.64
N VAL A 265 0.04 -24.81 16.09
CA VAL A 265 -1.43 -24.71 16.17
C VAL A 265 -2.09 -25.90 15.48
N GLU A 266 -1.62 -26.31 14.31
CA GLU A 266 -2.18 -27.46 13.57
C GLU A 266 -2.18 -28.74 14.40
N THR A 267 -1.13 -28.97 15.20
CA THR A 267 -1.08 -30.13 16.12
C THR A 267 -2.07 -30.05 17.28
N HIS A 268 -2.55 -28.86 17.62
CA HIS A 268 -3.51 -28.60 18.71
C HIS A 268 -4.89 -28.16 18.23
N LYS A 269 -5.15 -28.18 16.91
CA LYS A 269 -6.37 -27.59 16.32
C LYS A 269 -7.68 -28.15 16.87
N ALA A 270 -7.67 -29.40 17.34
CA ALA A 270 -8.83 -30.05 17.96
C ALA A 270 -9.26 -29.41 19.30
N GLN A 271 -8.41 -28.55 19.88
CA GLN A 271 -8.72 -27.76 21.08
C GLN A 271 -9.39 -26.42 20.76
N LEU A 272 -9.42 -26.03 19.48
CA LEU A 272 -10.07 -24.81 19.03
C LEU A 272 -11.59 -24.99 18.99
N ALA A 273 -12.33 -23.90 19.18
CA ALA A 273 -13.76 -23.90 18.88
C ALA A 273 -14.00 -24.24 17.40
N PRO A 274 -15.13 -24.89 17.03
CA PRO A 274 -15.38 -25.35 15.66
C PRO A 274 -15.26 -24.26 14.59
N SER A 275 -15.71 -23.03 14.88
CA SER A 275 -15.56 -21.90 13.96
C SER A 275 -14.08 -21.57 13.72
N LEU A 276 -13.30 -21.47 14.81
CA LEU A 276 -11.87 -21.18 14.76
C LEU A 276 -11.06 -22.29 14.09
N GLN A 277 -11.45 -23.55 14.27
CA GLN A 277 -10.83 -24.67 13.56
C GLN A 277 -11.01 -24.54 12.04
N ALA A 278 -12.22 -24.21 11.56
CA ALA A 278 -12.47 -24.05 10.13
C ALA A 278 -11.65 -22.90 9.50
N ILE A 279 -11.49 -21.79 10.23
CA ILE A 279 -10.64 -20.67 9.80
C ILE A 279 -9.17 -21.09 9.77
N HIS A 280 -8.71 -21.75 10.83
CA HIS A 280 -7.35 -22.25 10.91
C HIS A 280 -7.04 -23.17 9.72
N GLU A 281 -7.92 -24.11 9.38
CA GLU A 281 -7.76 -25.01 8.24
C GLU A 281 -7.64 -24.25 6.91
N SER A 282 -8.46 -23.20 6.70
CA SER A 282 -8.38 -22.35 5.51
C SER A 282 -7.06 -21.57 5.44
N ILE A 283 -6.63 -20.95 6.54
CA ILE A 283 -5.40 -20.18 6.60
C ILE A 283 -4.19 -21.11 6.44
N TYR A 284 -4.19 -22.26 7.12
CA TYR A 284 -3.13 -23.25 7.03
C TYR A 284 -2.97 -23.77 5.59
N ALA A 285 -4.08 -24.08 4.91
CA ALA A 285 -4.04 -24.48 3.50
C ALA A 285 -3.44 -23.39 2.60
N ASN A 286 -3.79 -22.11 2.82
CA ASN A 286 -3.21 -20.99 2.07
C ASN A 286 -1.70 -20.84 2.35
N VAL A 287 -1.26 -20.98 3.61
CA VAL A 287 0.16 -20.94 3.98
C VAL A 287 0.93 -22.11 3.35
N GLN A 288 0.33 -23.31 3.30
CA GLN A 288 0.91 -24.47 2.62
C GLN A 288 1.04 -24.26 1.11
N ALA A 289 0.10 -23.54 0.51
CA ALA A 289 0.15 -23.15 -0.90
C ALA A 289 1.14 -22.00 -1.19
N GLY A 290 1.78 -21.44 -0.16
CA GLY A 290 2.70 -20.30 -0.31
C GLY A 290 2.00 -18.96 -0.52
N ASP A 291 0.71 -18.85 -0.17
CA ASP A 291 -0.03 -17.60 -0.26
C ASP A 291 0.55 -16.57 0.73
N PRO A 292 0.99 -15.40 0.25
CA PRO A 292 1.57 -14.36 1.10
C PRO A 292 0.55 -13.63 1.98
N THR A 293 -0.73 -13.82 1.73
CA THR A 293 -1.86 -13.14 2.38
C THR A 293 -2.93 -14.16 2.76
N PRO A 294 -2.58 -15.14 3.62
CA PRO A 294 -3.40 -16.33 3.81
C PRO A 294 -4.72 -16.06 4.54
N PHE A 295 -4.89 -14.91 5.19
CA PHE A 295 -6.08 -14.58 5.98
C PHE A 295 -7.10 -13.79 5.13
N LYS A 296 -7.69 -14.46 4.14
CA LYS A 296 -8.56 -13.83 3.13
C LYS A 296 -9.76 -13.07 3.72
N ALA A 297 -10.44 -13.65 4.72
CA ALA A 297 -11.59 -13.01 5.36
C ALA A 297 -11.22 -11.64 5.97
N PHE A 298 -10.04 -11.56 6.58
CA PHE A 298 -9.51 -10.30 7.11
C PHE A 298 -9.26 -9.29 5.98
N ARG A 299 -8.62 -9.69 4.89
CA ARG A 299 -8.32 -8.78 3.76
C ARG A 299 -9.61 -8.23 3.12
N TYR A 300 -10.65 -9.04 2.94
CA TYR A 300 -11.95 -8.55 2.46
C TYR A 300 -12.63 -7.59 3.45
N ASN A 301 -12.51 -7.83 4.75
CA ASN A 301 -12.97 -6.87 5.75
C ASN A 301 -12.14 -5.58 5.73
N GLU A 302 -10.83 -5.65 5.46
CA GLU A 302 -9.98 -4.48 5.30
C GLU A 302 -10.43 -3.63 4.11
N TYR A 303 -10.76 -4.26 2.99
CA TYR A 303 -11.35 -3.57 1.84
C TYR A 303 -12.62 -2.80 2.23
N LYS A 304 -13.60 -3.48 2.84
CA LYS A 304 -14.87 -2.87 3.24
C LYS A 304 -14.68 -1.71 4.24
N ASN A 305 -13.80 -1.88 5.23
CA ASN A 305 -13.51 -0.84 6.22
C ASN A 305 -12.72 0.34 5.64
N THR A 306 -11.89 0.09 4.63
CA THR A 306 -11.20 1.16 3.91
C THR A 306 -12.23 1.98 3.12
N VAL A 307 -13.11 1.31 2.36
CA VAL A 307 -14.16 1.98 1.57
C VAL A 307 -15.18 2.71 2.46
N SER A 308 -15.58 2.15 3.60
CA SER A 308 -16.52 2.81 4.51
C SER A 308 -15.95 4.10 5.13
N ARG A 309 -14.63 4.27 5.10
CA ARG A 309 -13.92 5.48 5.53
C ARG A 309 -13.58 6.42 4.38
N MET A 310 -14.13 6.22 3.19
CA MET A 310 -13.92 7.11 2.03
C MET A 310 -15.22 7.85 1.69
N GLY A 311 -15.16 9.18 1.61
CA GLY A 311 -16.26 10.03 1.14
C GLY A 311 -17.57 10.02 1.97
N PHE A 312 -17.56 9.40 3.16
CA PHE A 312 -18.76 9.19 3.97
C PHE A 312 -19.20 10.42 4.78
N LEU A 313 -18.29 11.38 5.00
CA LEU A 313 -18.62 12.60 5.72
C LEU A 313 -19.32 13.62 4.80
N PRO A 314 -20.17 14.51 5.34
CA PRO A 314 -20.72 15.64 4.58
C PRO A 314 -19.65 16.65 4.17
N ASP A 315 -19.87 17.35 3.06
CA ASP A 315 -18.94 18.38 2.54
C ASP A 315 -18.73 19.55 3.51
N SER A 316 -19.69 19.80 4.41
CA SER A 316 -19.62 20.83 5.46
C SER A 316 -18.79 20.41 6.68
N THR A 317 -18.21 19.20 6.68
CA THR A 317 -17.48 18.68 7.83
C THR A 317 -16.21 19.49 8.11
N PRO A 318 -15.95 19.89 9.37
CA PRO A 318 -14.72 20.56 9.75
C PRO A 318 -13.47 19.76 9.35
N LEU A 319 -12.48 20.45 8.78
CA LEU A 319 -11.27 19.83 8.22
C LEU A 319 -10.53 18.91 9.22
N ASN A 320 -10.46 19.29 10.48
CA ASN A 320 -9.79 18.52 11.53
C ASN A 320 -10.51 17.19 11.83
N ILE A 321 -11.85 17.15 11.69
CA ILE A 321 -12.63 15.93 11.85
C ILE A 321 -12.43 15.04 10.62
N LEU A 322 -12.51 15.65 9.44
CA LEU A 322 -12.33 14.97 8.17
C LEU A 322 -10.97 14.27 8.09
N LEU A 323 -9.88 14.97 8.43
CA LEU A 323 -8.52 14.39 8.48
C LEU A 323 -8.31 13.29 9.55
N ARG A 324 -9.20 13.20 10.55
CA ARG A 324 -9.12 12.19 11.62
C ARG A 324 -9.98 10.96 11.35
N GLN A 325 -10.99 11.05 10.49
CA GLN A 325 -12.01 10.01 10.36
C GLN A 325 -12.15 9.48 8.93
N GLU A 326 -11.85 10.29 7.92
CA GLU A 326 -11.98 9.91 6.51
C GLU A 326 -10.61 9.78 5.85
N ILE A 327 -10.45 8.80 4.97
CA ILE A 327 -9.29 8.62 4.09
C ILE A 327 -9.46 9.58 2.91
N VAL A 328 -8.59 10.57 2.79
CA VAL A 328 -8.69 11.64 1.76
C VAL A 328 -7.67 11.45 0.64
N ILE A 329 -7.93 12.06 -0.52
CA ILE A 329 -6.93 12.24 -1.57
C ILE A 329 -6.03 13.42 -1.20
N THR A 330 -4.72 13.22 -1.31
CA THR A 330 -3.70 14.27 -1.13
C THR A 330 -3.75 15.25 -2.31
N HIS A 331 -4.23 16.47 -2.07
CA HIS A 331 -4.44 17.46 -3.13
C HIS A 331 -3.16 17.79 -3.90
N GLU A 332 -2.04 17.92 -3.20
CA GLU A 332 -0.76 18.28 -3.80
C GLU A 332 -0.29 17.24 -4.83
N VAL A 333 -0.49 15.94 -4.53
CA VAL A 333 -0.22 14.83 -5.46
C VAL A 333 -1.17 14.90 -6.66
N ARG A 334 -2.47 15.06 -6.41
CA ARG A 334 -3.49 15.16 -7.47
C ARG A 334 -3.18 16.29 -8.45
N THR A 335 -2.91 17.50 -7.94
CA THR A 335 -2.68 18.67 -8.78
C THR A 335 -1.40 18.53 -9.60
N LEU A 336 -0.30 18.03 -9.00
CA LEU A 336 0.92 17.75 -9.72
C LEU A 336 0.71 16.71 -10.83
N ALA A 337 -0.01 15.63 -10.52
CA ALA A 337 -0.32 14.57 -11.47
C ALA A 337 -1.13 15.09 -12.67
N LEU A 338 -2.18 15.88 -12.43
CA LEU A 338 -2.98 16.49 -13.48
C LEU A 338 -2.16 17.41 -14.39
N ASP A 339 -1.31 18.27 -13.81
CA ASP A 339 -0.44 19.17 -14.56
C ASP A 339 0.58 18.42 -15.42
N TRP A 340 1.16 17.34 -14.89
CA TRP A 340 2.14 16.52 -15.62
C TRP A 340 1.50 15.64 -16.68
N LYS A 341 0.27 15.17 -16.46
CA LYS A 341 -0.52 14.48 -17.49
C LYS A 341 -0.80 15.40 -18.68
N GLN A 342 -1.14 16.66 -18.43
CA GLN A 342 -1.33 17.65 -19.51
C GLN A 342 -0.04 17.92 -20.30
N GLN A 343 1.13 17.74 -19.68
CA GLN A 343 2.44 17.83 -20.34
C GLN A 343 2.82 16.55 -21.11
N GLY A 344 2.01 15.49 -21.06
CA GLY A 344 2.23 14.23 -21.79
C GLY A 344 2.87 13.11 -20.97
N ALA A 345 3.19 13.35 -19.70
CA ALA A 345 3.74 12.32 -18.82
C ALA A 345 2.75 11.17 -18.62
N LEU A 346 3.27 9.94 -18.61
CA LEU A 346 2.51 8.73 -18.33
C LEU A 346 2.37 8.62 -16.82
N LEU A 347 1.15 8.62 -16.31
CA LEU A 347 0.91 8.39 -14.89
C LEU A 347 0.61 6.92 -14.63
N PHE A 348 1.16 6.37 -13.54
CA PHE A 348 0.94 4.99 -13.14
C PHE A 348 0.90 4.84 -11.62
N GLY A 349 -0.07 4.10 -11.08
CA GLY A 349 -0.26 3.89 -9.65
C GLY A 349 0.27 2.55 -9.17
N LEU A 350 1.02 2.55 -8.06
CA LEU A 350 1.47 1.33 -7.38
C LEU A 350 0.92 1.27 -5.95
N SER A 351 0.57 0.08 -5.49
CA SER A 351 0.19 -0.17 -4.09
C SER A 351 0.70 -1.54 -3.64
N ASP A 352 1.23 -1.59 -2.41
CA ASP A 352 1.60 -2.83 -1.73
C ASP A 352 0.40 -3.51 -1.04
N LYS A 353 -0.79 -2.89 -1.12
CA LYS A 353 -2.01 -3.43 -0.53
C LYS A 353 -2.46 -4.66 -1.31
N PRO A 354 -2.77 -5.78 -0.64
CA PRO A 354 -3.29 -6.98 -1.30
C PRO A 354 -4.53 -6.69 -2.14
N ASP A 355 -4.68 -7.43 -3.23
CA ASP A 355 -5.82 -7.29 -4.14
C ASP A 355 -7.15 -7.54 -3.43
N GLU A 356 -7.22 -8.52 -2.52
CA GLU A 356 -8.41 -8.80 -1.69
C GLU A 356 -8.77 -7.64 -0.75
N ALA A 357 -7.80 -6.81 -0.42
CA ALA A 357 -7.98 -5.60 0.38
C ALA A 357 -8.21 -4.34 -0.48
N SER A 358 -8.21 -4.47 -1.82
CA SER A 358 -8.19 -3.34 -2.76
C SER A 358 -9.26 -3.41 -3.84
N VAL A 359 -9.68 -4.62 -4.22
CA VAL A 359 -10.63 -4.91 -5.29
C VAL A 359 -11.82 -5.68 -4.70
N PRO A 360 -13.06 -5.24 -4.97
CA PRO A 360 -14.25 -5.93 -4.47
C PRO A 360 -14.39 -7.33 -5.07
N THR A 361 -14.98 -8.25 -4.30
CA THR A 361 -15.48 -9.53 -4.82
C THR A 361 -16.64 -9.30 -5.78
N ALA A 362 -17.00 -10.31 -6.59
CA ALA A 362 -18.14 -10.22 -7.50
C ALA A 362 -19.44 -9.82 -6.78
N GLU A 363 -19.70 -10.39 -5.59
CA GLU A 363 -20.85 -10.04 -4.77
C GLU A 363 -20.86 -8.57 -4.32
N LEU A 364 -19.69 -8.01 -4.00
CA LEU A 364 -19.57 -6.59 -3.63
C LEU A 364 -19.74 -5.69 -4.86
N VAL A 365 -19.25 -6.10 -6.04
CA VAL A 365 -19.49 -5.36 -7.30
C VAL A 365 -20.98 -5.24 -7.59
N GLU A 366 -21.76 -6.31 -7.40
CA GLU A 366 -23.23 -6.28 -7.55
C GLU A 366 -23.90 -5.29 -6.58
N LYS A 367 -23.29 -5.04 -5.42
CA LYS A 367 -23.72 -4.04 -4.43
C LYS A 367 -23.19 -2.62 -4.73
N GLY A 368 -22.54 -2.42 -5.87
CA GLY A 368 -22.02 -1.11 -6.31
C GLY A 368 -20.63 -0.76 -5.79
N TYR A 369 -19.95 -1.66 -5.08
CA TYR A 369 -18.58 -1.43 -4.63
C TYR A 369 -17.60 -1.35 -5.82
N GLN A 370 -16.55 -0.54 -5.66
CA GLN A 370 -15.54 -0.29 -6.69
C GLN A 370 -14.12 -0.49 -6.14
N PRO A 371 -13.12 -0.83 -6.98
CA PRO A 371 -11.72 -0.84 -6.56
C PRO A 371 -11.33 0.49 -5.89
N LEU A 372 -10.38 0.47 -4.94
CA LEU A 372 -10.05 1.65 -4.11
C LEU A 372 -9.72 2.91 -4.92
N HIS A 373 -9.03 2.79 -6.05
CA HIS A 373 -8.68 3.93 -6.89
C HIS A 373 -9.91 4.57 -7.57
N ARG A 374 -11.04 3.87 -7.67
CA ARG A 374 -12.32 4.36 -8.21
C ARG A 374 -13.30 4.83 -7.12
N THR A 375 -12.99 4.57 -5.84
CA THR A 375 -13.83 5.01 -4.72
C THR A 375 -13.70 6.52 -4.51
N VAL A 376 -14.85 7.20 -4.43
CA VAL A 376 -14.92 8.65 -4.24
C VAL A 376 -14.63 9.02 -2.79
N THR A 377 -13.80 10.05 -2.58
CA THR A 377 -13.50 10.62 -1.27
C THR A 377 -13.14 12.11 -1.36
N HIS A 378 -13.07 12.82 -0.23
CA HIS A 378 -12.67 14.22 -0.23
C HIS A 378 -11.22 14.42 -0.69
N VAL A 379 -10.97 15.53 -1.37
CA VAL A 379 -9.63 16.00 -1.76
C VAL A 379 -9.20 17.09 -0.80
N VAL A 380 -8.05 16.93 -0.16
CA VAL A 380 -7.56 17.83 0.91
C VAL A 380 -6.09 18.14 0.74
N GLY A 381 -5.73 19.42 0.88
CA GLY A 381 -4.33 19.86 0.96
C GLY A 381 -4.21 21.37 1.09
N LYS A 382 -3.02 21.90 0.81
CA LYS A 382 -2.81 23.35 0.74
C LYS A 382 -3.26 23.91 -0.62
N PRO A 383 -3.78 25.15 -0.68
CA PRO A 383 -3.96 25.86 -1.94
C PRO A 383 -2.61 26.24 -2.56
N GLN A 384 -2.59 26.30 -3.90
CA GLN A 384 -1.65 27.09 -4.71
C GLN A 384 -1.69 28.57 -4.33
#